data_AF-A0A2V9QGA5-F1
#
_entry.id   AF-A0A2V9QGA5-F1
#
_cell.length_a   1.000
_cell.length_b   1.000
_cell.length_c   1.000
_cell.angle_alpha   90.00
_cell.angle_beta   90.00
_cell.angle_gamma   90.00
#
_symmetry.space_group_name_H-M   'P 1'
#
loop_
_entity.id
_entity.type
_entity.pdbx_description
1 polymer ?
#
loop_
_entity_poly.entity_id
_entity_poly.type
_entity_poly.pdbx_seq_one_letter_code
_entity_poly.pdbx_strand_id
1 'polypeptide(L)'
;MAKAWADLILGLLRSPAYTSKLKQFFSTRYLVYDPGFLCRCYAGERPIAGLIPYREEVSWIDSVPESNAISIHKMRQFQLSSQPSALKLFQAQAYSRFQAQGKVSCDSAVVRLQSLSKSAGRTILGLQKARYSDQVQSNLVMDWSGTHALKDWGTATFRTFLATRHGNKLPPLTEKALANTIGVSVILFYRHHSGSYVPYLPERVRAQFRKQRKLAVFEGGYHCTASGAVEWSNGNTFEEIFESDMRRELEEEVGIASDDLQIMVPLVLCREFLRGGKPQIFFAGVTTLNEDDLVARRMNALEKQRALGGKIEVEHRHLRASSSTELREMLVKNPLTLEATANLYYATMFIEKYSTCGRGQMQMFFPSRSDHDAYVQIRNIVKSARQDLMIIDPYAGDLLWSLLRNVAHGVKLRILAMRAKGDFLVEAKKFAKQHGYDIEVRFTTDYHDRFIVTDGNACWHLGASVQHAGSKAFMISRMLEDVCRTVARIEHDWNKGVPRPI
;
A
#
# COMPACT_ATOMS: atom_id res chain seq x y z
N MET A 1 7.22 -4.79 -21.14
CA MET A 1 5.76 -4.61 -20.92
C MET A 1 5.40 -3.47 -19.97
N ALA A 2 6.18 -3.18 -18.92
CA ALA A 2 5.87 -2.07 -18.00
C ALA A 2 5.70 -0.72 -18.71
N LYS A 3 6.70 -0.22 -19.44
CA LYS A 3 6.61 1.02 -20.22
C LYS A 3 5.36 1.11 -21.13
N ALA A 4 4.84 -0.03 -21.61
CA ALA A 4 3.64 -0.09 -22.44
C ALA A 4 2.35 0.29 -21.68
N TRP A 5 2.24 0.03 -20.37
CA TRP A 5 1.06 0.39 -19.58
C TRP A 5 0.98 1.89 -19.29
N ALA A 6 2.10 2.52 -18.92
CA ALA A 6 2.16 3.96 -18.71
C ALA A 6 1.83 4.72 -20.01
N ASP A 7 2.45 4.33 -21.12
CA ASP A 7 2.19 4.92 -22.44
C ASP A 7 0.74 4.68 -22.89
N LEU A 8 0.17 3.50 -22.63
CA LEU A 8 -1.23 3.19 -22.90
C LEU A 8 -2.17 4.12 -22.11
N ILE A 9 -1.97 4.26 -20.80
CA ILE A 9 -2.80 5.13 -19.94
C ILE A 9 -2.78 6.56 -20.45
N LEU A 10 -1.58 7.10 -20.70
CA LEU A 10 -1.44 8.47 -21.18
C LEU A 10 -2.05 8.64 -22.57
N GLY A 11 -1.90 7.65 -23.45
CA GLY A 11 -2.56 7.62 -24.75
C GLY A 11 -4.08 7.61 -24.65
N LEU A 12 -4.66 6.84 -23.73
CA LEU A 12 -6.09 6.80 -23.48
C LEU A 12 -6.60 8.15 -22.94
N LEU A 13 -5.92 8.75 -21.96
CA LEU A 13 -6.33 10.05 -21.41
C LEU A 13 -6.20 11.21 -22.40
N ARG A 14 -5.35 11.09 -23.43
CA ARG A 14 -5.27 12.06 -24.53
C ARG A 14 -6.40 11.88 -25.56
N SER A 15 -7.07 10.73 -25.57
CA SER A 15 -8.15 10.45 -26.52
C SER A 15 -9.47 11.09 -26.06
N PRO A 16 -10.04 12.05 -26.83
CA PRO A 16 -11.33 12.65 -26.48
C PRO A 16 -12.46 11.63 -26.40
N ALA A 17 -12.40 10.57 -27.22
CA ALA A 17 -13.38 9.48 -27.20
C ALA A 17 -13.34 8.74 -25.85
N TYR A 18 -12.14 8.45 -25.33
CA TYR A 18 -11.97 7.78 -24.05
C TYR A 18 -12.37 8.67 -22.87
N THR A 19 -11.95 9.95 -22.85
CA THR A 19 -12.34 10.86 -21.78
C THR A 19 -13.84 11.16 -21.77
N SER A 20 -14.46 11.23 -22.95
CA SER A 20 -15.92 11.33 -23.08
C SER A 20 -16.61 10.08 -22.53
N LYS A 21 -16.06 8.89 -22.81
CA LYS A 21 -16.54 7.63 -22.25
C LYS A 21 -16.41 7.58 -20.73
N LEU A 22 -15.27 7.95 -20.17
CA LEU A 22 -15.06 8.07 -18.72
C LEU A 22 -16.13 8.93 -18.06
N LYS A 23 -16.36 10.13 -18.64
CA LYS A 23 -17.40 11.04 -18.19
C LYS A 23 -18.77 10.37 -18.21
N GLN A 24 -19.18 9.78 -19.34
CA GLN A 24 -20.49 9.14 -19.48
C GLN A 24 -20.65 7.92 -18.55
N PHE A 25 -19.58 7.16 -18.35
CA PHE A 25 -19.62 5.89 -17.62
C PHE A 25 -19.71 6.10 -16.11
N PHE A 26 -18.91 7.02 -15.57
CA PHE A 26 -18.75 7.20 -14.12
C PHE A 26 -19.44 8.43 -13.54
N SER A 27 -19.73 9.47 -14.34
CA SER A 27 -20.31 10.69 -13.79
C SER A 27 -21.67 10.44 -13.17
N THR A 28 -21.83 10.97 -11.96
CA THR A 28 -23.09 10.92 -11.23
C THR A 28 -23.59 12.33 -11.03
N ARG A 29 -24.76 12.45 -10.41
CA ARG A 29 -25.25 13.76 -9.98
C ARG A 29 -24.42 14.42 -8.88
N TYR A 30 -23.46 13.72 -8.27
CA TYR A 30 -22.67 14.20 -7.12
C TYR A 30 -21.19 14.43 -7.45
N LEU A 31 -20.67 13.76 -8.48
CA LEU A 31 -19.26 13.78 -8.86
C LEU A 31 -19.14 13.68 -10.39
N VAL A 32 -18.33 14.56 -10.99
CA VAL A 32 -18.06 14.59 -12.43
C VAL A 32 -16.69 13.96 -12.72
N TYR A 33 -16.68 12.84 -13.43
CA TYR A 33 -15.48 12.02 -13.69
C TYR A 33 -14.80 12.37 -15.02
N ASP A 34 -14.81 13.65 -15.39
CA ASP A 34 -14.16 14.16 -16.60
C ASP A 34 -12.77 14.72 -16.24
N PRO A 35 -11.66 14.06 -16.64
CA PRO A 35 -10.31 14.51 -16.30
C PRO A 35 -10.03 15.94 -16.77
N GLY A 36 -10.51 16.32 -17.95
CA GLY A 36 -10.31 17.67 -18.50
C GLY A 36 -11.05 18.73 -17.69
N PHE A 37 -12.28 18.44 -17.27
CA PHE A 37 -13.03 19.29 -16.33
C PHE A 37 -12.29 19.45 -15.01
N LEU A 38 -11.85 18.34 -14.40
CA LEU A 38 -11.15 18.35 -13.11
C LEU A 38 -9.84 19.15 -13.16
N CYS A 39 -9.03 18.96 -14.21
CA CYS A 39 -7.80 19.71 -14.41
C CYS A 39 -8.06 21.22 -14.64
N ARG A 40 -9.15 21.60 -15.32
CA ARG A 40 -9.54 23.02 -15.43
C ARG A 40 -10.00 23.61 -14.10
N CYS A 41 -10.76 22.87 -13.31
CA CYS A 41 -11.17 23.33 -11.98
C CYS A 41 -9.94 23.62 -11.09
N TYR A 42 -8.89 22.81 -11.20
CA TYR A 42 -7.66 22.97 -10.43
C TYR A 42 -6.45 23.35 -11.29
N ALA A 43 -6.64 24.30 -12.21
CA ALA A 43 -5.57 24.76 -13.12
C ALA A 43 -4.34 25.37 -12.40
N GLY A 44 -4.46 25.72 -11.12
CA GLY A 44 -3.34 26.14 -10.27
C GLY A 44 -2.50 24.99 -9.72
N GLU A 45 -2.87 23.74 -10.01
CA GLU A 45 -2.15 22.52 -9.61
C GLU A 45 -1.41 21.89 -10.78
N ARG A 46 -0.45 21.01 -10.46
CA ARG A 46 0.23 20.18 -11.46
C ARG A 46 -0.35 18.76 -11.46
N PRO A 47 -1.17 18.38 -12.45
CA PRO A 47 -1.65 17.02 -12.58
C PRO A 47 -0.49 16.05 -12.87
N ILE A 48 -0.58 14.82 -12.36
CA ILE A 48 0.40 13.76 -12.64
C ILE A 48 0.48 13.51 -14.14
N ALA A 49 1.71 13.44 -14.65
CA ALA A 49 2.00 13.33 -16.09
C ALA A 49 1.27 14.38 -16.97
N GLY A 50 0.89 15.52 -16.38
CA GLY A 50 0.18 16.61 -17.07
C GLY A 50 -1.31 16.37 -17.33
N LEU A 51 -1.86 15.18 -17.05
CA LEU A 51 -3.22 14.80 -17.49
C LEU A 51 -4.01 13.99 -16.46
N ILE A 52 -3.35 13.26 -15.56
CA ILE A 52 -4.01 12.45 -14.53
C ILE A 52 -4.47 13.40 -13.41
N PRO A 53 -5.77 13.44 -13.05
CA PRO A 53 -6.37 14.48 -12.19
C PRO A 53 -6.07 14.26 -10.69
N TYR A 54 -4.77 14.26 -10.39
CA TYR A 54 -4.15 14.02 -9.10
C TYR A 54 -2.92 14.90 -8.98
N ARG A 55 -2.61 15.35 -7.76
CA ARG A 55 -1.34 16.00 -7.44
C ARG A 55 -0.51 15.09 -6.55
N GLU A 56 0.75 14.87 -6.93
CA GLU A 56 1.73 14.18 -6.08
C GLU A 56 2.13 15.06 -4.90
N GLU A 57 2.16 14.51 -3.68
CA GLU A 57 2.70 15.19 -2.51
C GLU A 57 4.06 14.60 -2.08
N VAL A 58 4.12 13.27 -2.02
CA VAL A 58 5.31 12.51 -1.63
C VAL A 58 5.39 11.26 -2.47
N SER A 59 6.50 11.07 -3.17
CA SER A 59 6.83 9.83 -3.86
C SER A 59 7.89 9.06 -3.07
N TRP A 60 7.69 7.75 -2.96
CA TRP A 60 8.62 6.79 -2.40
C TRP A 60 9.07 5.75 -3.43
N ILE A 61 8.82 6.00 -4.72
CA ILE A 61 9.09 5.03 -5.78
C ILE A 61 10.58 4.79 -6.04
N ASP A 62 11.43 5.76 -5.72
CA ASP A 62 12.89 5.67 -5.86
C ASP A 62 13.56 5.09 -4.61
N SER A 63 12.86 5.08 -3.48
CA SER A 63 13.37 4.59 -2.20
C SER A 63 12.17 4.08 -1.40
N VAL A 64 12.02 2.75 -1.31
CA VAL A 64 11.03 2.15 -0.39
C VAL A 64 11.28 2.80 0.97
N PRO A 65 10.28 3.45 1.57
CA PRO A 65 10.51 4.17 2.80
C PRO A 65 10.89 3.11 3.85
N GLU A 66 12.10 3.22 4.39
CA GLU A 66 12.45 2.47 5.61
C GLU A 66 11.37 2.76 6.67
N SER A 67 11.08 1.82 7.57
CA SER A 67 10.05 2.01 8.60
C SER A 67 10.22 3.28 9.46
N ASN A 68 11.40 3.90 9.44
CA ASN A 68 11.69 5.17 10.13
C ASN A 68 11.62 6.43 9.24
N ALA A 69 11.33 6.29 7.94
CA ALA A 69 11.22 7.39 6.99
C ALA A 69 9.87 8.10 7.05
N ILE A 70 8.83 7.47 7.64
CA ILE A 70 7.51 8.06 7.82
C ILE A 70 7.13 8.08 9.30
N SER A 71 6.91 9.27 9.85
CA SER A 71 6.50 9.47 11.25
C SER A 71 5.03 9.85 11.34
N ILE A 72 4.31 9.28 12.30
CA ILE A 72 2.89 9.52 12.53
C ILE A 72 2.69 10.36 13.78
N HIS A 73 1.97 11.48 13.63
CA HIS A 73 1.59 12.37 14.74
C HIS A 73 0.08 12.38 14.87
N LYS A 74 -0.47 11.70 15.89
CA LYS A 74 -1.91 11.73 16.17
C LYS A 74 -2.30 13.05 16.81
N MET A 75 -3.41 13.61 16.34
CA MET A 75 -3.94 14.91 16.74
C MET A 75 -5.36 14.75 17.29
N ARG A 76 -5.92 15.84 17.84
CA ARG A 76 -7.30 15.86 18.36
C ARG A 76 -8.30 15.44 17.29
N GLN A 77 -9.38 14.78 17.70
CA GLN A 77 -10.45 14.34 16.81
C GLN A 77 -10.96 15.49 15.93
N PHE A 78 -11.20 15.17 14.66
CA PHE A 78 -11.72 16.11 13.68
C PHE A 78 -13.21 16.37 13.91
N GLN A 79 -13.63 17.60 13.63
CA GLN A 79 -15.02 18.00 13.55
C GLN A 79 -15.23 18.79 12.26
N LEU A 80 -16.17 18.31 11.44
CA LEU A 80 -16.54 18.97 10.19
C LEU A 80 -17.08 20.38 10.48
N SER A 81 -16.55 21.37 9.77
CA SER A 81 -17.06 22.74 9.84
C SER A 81 -18.34 22.85 9.02
N SER A 82 -19.37 23.40 9.66
CA SER A 82 -20.69 23.64 9.07
C SER A 82 -21.00 25.13 8.94
N GLN A 83 -19.98 25.96 8.71
CA GLN A 83 -20.15 27.41 8.54
C GLN A 83 -19.81 27.86 7.11
N PRO A 84 -20.62 28.74 6.48
CA PRO A 84 -21.81 29.42 7.02
C PRO A 84 -23.05 28.50 7.11
N SER A 85 -24.19 29.01 7.60
CA SER A 85 -25.44 28.24 7.77
C SER A 85 -25.90 27.48 6.52
N ALA A 86 -25.65 28.03 5.32
CA ALA A 86 -25.92 27.34 4.06
C ALA A 86 -25.12 26.04 3.91
N LEU A 87 -23.87 26.02 4.37
CA LEU A 87 -23.04 24.82 4.36
C LEU A 87 -23.61 23.76 5.31
N LYS A 88 -24.08 24.16 6.50
CA LYS A 88 -24.77 23.25 7.43
C LYS A 88 -25.99 22.59 6.80
N LEU A 89 -26.84 23.39 6.16
CA LEU A 89 -28.04 22.89 5.48
C LEU A 89 -27.69 21.96 4.32
N PHE A 90 -26.71 22.33 3.50
CA PHE A 90 -26.20 21.49 2.42
C PHE A 90 -25.67 20.13 2.92
N GLN A 91 -24.86 20.14 3.98
CA GLN A 91 -24.31 18.92 4.60
C GLN A 91 -25.42 17.99 5.11
N ALA A 92 -26.42 18.55 5.82
CA ALA A 92 -27.57 17.78 6.30
C ALA A 92 -28.40 17.19 5.14
N GLN A 93 -28.62 17.98 4.08
CA GLN A 93 -29.31 17.53 2.87
C GLN A 93 -28.55 16.39 2.17
N ALA A 94 -27.22 16.51 2.04
CA ALA A 94 -26.38 15.48 1.46
C ALA A 94 -26.46 14.16 2.23
N TYR A 95 -26.32 14.22 3.56
CA TYR A 95 -26.40 13.06 4.43
C TYR A 95 -27.75 12.34 4.34
N SER A 96 -28.86 13.08 4.46
CA SER A 96 -30.22 12.52 4.34
C SER A 96 -30.45 11.83 2.99
N ARG A 97 -29.96 12.42 1.90
CA ARG A 97 -30.08 11.82 0.54
C ARG A 97 -29.28 10.54 0.40
N PHE A 98 -28.06 10.48 0.92
CA PHE A 98 -27.24 9.26 0.85
C PHE A 98 -27.83 8.15 1.74
N GLN A 99 -28.36 8.48 2.92
CA GLN A 99 -29.10 7.54 3.75
C GLN A 99 -30.32 6.97 3.00
N ALA A 100 -31.15 7.83 2.39
CA ALA A 100 -32.32 7.40 1.63
C ALA A 100 -31.97 6.51 0.42
N GLN A 101 -30.76 6.65 -0.14
CA GLN A 101 -30.27 5.81 -1.24
C GLN A 101 -29.60 4.50 -0.76
N GLY A 102 -29.53 4.26 0.54
CA GLY A 102 -28.82 3.11 1.13
C GLY A 102 -27.30 3.16 0.91
N LYS A 103 -26.75 4.34 0.60
CA LYS A 103 -25.31 4.57 0.37
C LYS A 103 -24.53 4.82 1.67
N VAL A 104 -25.22 4.92 2.81
CA VAL A 104 -24.63 4.93 4.17
C VAL A 104 -25.02 3.64 4.87
N SER A 105 -24.05 2.80 5.22
CA SER A 105 -24.29 1.53 5.93
C SER A 105 -23.80 1.54 7.38
N CYS A 106 -22.64 2.15 7.62
CA CYS A 106 -21.98 2.24 8.90
C CYS A 106 -21.21 3.56 8.95
N ASP A 107 -21.18 4.21 10.13
CA ASP A 107 -20.41 5.44 10.34
C ASP A 107 -19.07 5.13 11.03
N SER A 108 -18.25 4.36 10.32
CA SER A 108 -16.94 3.91 10.80
C SER A 108 -16.02 5.08 11.13
N ALA A 109 -15.14 4.86 12.11
CA ALA A 109 -14.08 5.80 12.40
C ALA A 109 -12.97 5.64 11.35
N VAL A 110 -12.59 6.74 10.71
CA VAL A 110 -11.64 6.76 9.59
C VAL A 110 -10.52 7.77 9.86
N VAL A 111 -9.41 7.61 9.17
CA VAL A 111 -8.24 8.48 9.29
C VAL A 111 -8.36 9.70 8.39
N ARG A 112 -8.23 10.90 8.95
CA ARG A 112 -8.05 12.19 8.24
C ARG A 112 -6.58 12.60 8.23
N LEU A 113 -6.09 13.07 7.09
CA LEU A 113 -4.80 13.76 7.01
C LEU A 113 -5.00 15.25 7.27
N GLN A 114 -4.44 15.74 8.36
CA GLN A 114 -4.52 17.15 8.76
C GLN A 114 -3.28 17.95 8.35
N SER A 115 -2.10 17.33 8.38
CA SER A 115 -0.85 17.96 7.98
C SER A 115 0.10 16.95 7.34
N LEU A 116 0.94 17.47 6.45
CA LEU A 116 2.00 16.74 5.78
C LEU A 116 3.23 17.64 5.73
N SER A 117 4.36 17.18 6.23
CA SER A 117 5.63 17.90 6.15
C SER A 117 6.80 16.98 5.86
N LYS A 118 7.81 17.48 5.16
CA LYS A 118 9.09 16.79 4.95
C LYS A 118 10.15 17.47 5.82
N SER A 119 10.86 16.72 6.65
CA SER A 119 11.94 17.21 7.50
C SER A 119 13.10 16.22 7.51
N ALA A 120 14.30 16.67 7.13
CA ALA A 120 15.52 15.86 7.14
C ALA A 120 15.37 14.48 6.45
N GLY A 121 14.72 14.44 5.28
CA GLY A 121 14.47 13.19 4.55
C GLY A 121 13.31 12.33 5.07
N ARG A 122 12.68 12.72 6.20
CA ARG A 122 11.51 12.05 6.77
C ARG A 122 10.21 12.72 6.35
N THR A 123 9.17 11.94 6.14
CA THR A 123 7.79 12.38 5.93
C THR A 123 7.03 12.31 7.24
N ILE A 124 6.37 13.40 7.65
CA ILE A 124 5.60 13.45 8.89
C ILE A 124 4.12 13.63 8.53
N LEU A 125 3.28 12.70 8.98
CA LEU A 125 1.83 12.69 8.77
C LEU A 125 1.11 13.07 10.06
N GLY A 126 0.40 14.20 10.05
CA GLY A 126 -0.50 14.59 11.13
C GLY A 126 -1.88 13.99 10.92
N LEU A 127 -2.28 13.05 11.76
CA LEU A 127 -3.52 12.29 11.61
C LEU A 127 -4.58 12.69 12.62
N GLN A 128 -5.83 12.78 12.18
CA GLN A 128 -7.00 12.98 13.04
C GLN A 128 -7.99 11.84 12.88
N LYS A 129 -8.69 11.50 13.97
CA LYS A 129 -9.87 10.63 13.89
C LYS A 129 -11.03 11.42 13.28
N ALA A 130 -11.66 10.87 12.25
CA ALA A 130 -12.85 11.42 11.60
C ALA A 130 -13.93 10.34 11.48
N ARG A 131 -15.09 10.70 10.92
CA ARG A 131 -16.20 9.79 10.64
C ARG A 131 -16.41 9.62 9.15
N TYR A 132 -16.84 8.43 8.71
CA TYR A 132 -17.15 8.21 7.30
C TYR A 132 -18.28 9.14 6.82
N SER A 133 -19.24 9.44 7.68
CA SER A 133 -20.33 10.40 7.44
C SER A 133 -19.83 11.81 7.11
N ASP A 134 -18.64 12.21 7.60
CA ASP A 134 -18.03 13.50 7.26
C ASP A 134 -17.73 13.55 5.75
N GLN A 135 -17.32 12.44 5.13
CA GLN A 135 -17.04 12.36 3.69
C GLN A 135 -18.32 12.49 2.86
N VAL A 136 -19.39 11.82 3.31
CA VAL A 136 -20.72 11.87 2.67
C VAL A 136 -21.27 13.29 2.66
N GLN A 137 -21.02 14.04 3.74
CA GLN A 137 -21.42 15.44 3.88
C GLN A 137 -20.53 16.42 3.11
N SER A 138 -19.37 15.97 2.60
CA SER A 138 -18.37 16.85 1.98
C SER A 138 -17.76 16.28 0.69
N ASN A 139 -16.65 15.53 0.79
CA ASN A 139 -15.84 15.06 -0.34
C ASN A 139 -16.63 14.26 -1.40
N LEU A 140 -17.74 13.60 -1.04
CA LEU A 140 -18.53 12.77 -1.96
C LEU A 140 -19.61 13.53 -2.73
N VAL A 141 -19.81 14.82 -2.45
CA VAL A 141 -20.88 15.65 -3.03
C VAL A 141 -20.36 16.94 -3.69
N MET A 142 -19.09 16.92 -4.12
CA MET A 142 -18.40 18.09 -4.71
C MET A 142 -19.19 18.73 -5.86
N ASP A 143 -19.78 17.93 -6.74
CA ASP A 143 -20.45 18.37 -7.96
C ASP A 143 -21.97 18.16 -7.90
N TRP A 144 -22.56 18.21 -6.70
CA TRP A 144 -23.99 17.94 -6.55
C TRP A 144 -24.84 18.87 -7.41
N SER A 145 -25.45 18.33 -8.48
CA SER A 145 -26.21 19.13 -9.46
C SER A 145 -27.68 19.36 -9.06
N GLY A 146 -28.16 18.75 -7.98
CA GLY A 146 -29.55 18.83 -7.51
C GLY A 146 -29.89 20.15 -6.80
N THR A 147 -31.11 20.25 -6.27
CA THR A 147 -31.52 21.38 -5.42
C THR A 147 -30.90 21.23 -4.03
N HIS A 148 -30.17 22.26 -3.59
CA HIS A 148 -29.51 22.29 -2.29
C HIS A 148 -29.21 23.73 -1.85
N ALA A 149 -29.00 23.93 -0.55
CA ALA A 149 -28.93 25.26 0.07
C ALA A 149 -27.77 26.17 -0.43
N LEU A 150 -26.68 25.59 -0.96
CA LEU A 150 -25.57 26.41 -1.51
C LEU A 150 -25.95 27.21 -2.76
N LYS A 151 -27.01 26.82 -3.49
CA LYS A 151 -27.47 27.54 -4.69
C LYS A 151 -28.10 28.88 -4.34
N ASP A 152 -28.83 28.92 -3.23
CA ASP A 152 -29.42 30.14 -2.68
C ASP A 152 -28.36 31.16 -2.23
N TRP A 153 -27.11 30.70 -2.11
CA TRP A 153 -25.92 31.49 -1.78
C TRP A 153 -25.04 31.80 -3.00
N GLY A 154 -25.58 31.65 -4.22
CA GLY A 154 -24.90 32.03 -5.45
C GLY A 154 -23.80 31.06 -5.92
N THR A 155 -23.73 29.84 -5.36
CA THR A 155 -22.76 28.81 -5.77
C THR A 155 -23.45 27.59 -6.34
N ALA A 156 -23.05 27.17 -7.54
CA ALA A 156 -23.74 26.11 -8.27
C ALA A 156 -23.54 24.72 -7.64
N THR A 157 -22.35 24.46 -7.10
CA THR A 157 -21.95 23.20 -6.46
C THR A 157 -21.01 23.46 -5.28
N PHE A 158 -20.76 22.45 -4.45
CA PHE A 158 -19.79 22.54 -3.36
C PHE A 158 -18.35 22.80 -3.85
N ARG A 159 -17.98 22.29 -5.03
CA ARG A 159 -16.71 22.62 -5.69
C ARG A 159 -16.61 24.11 -6.01
N THR A 160 -17.66 24.71 -6.59
CA THR A 160 -17.65 26.15 -6.87
C THR A 160 -17.63 26.99 -5.60
N PHE A 161 -18.30 26.53 -4.53
CA PHE A 161 -18.23 27.16 -3.21
C PHE A 161 -16.82 27.15 -2.62
N LEU A 162 -16.07 26.06 -2.77
CA LEU A 162 -14.66 26.01 -2.35
C LEU A 162 -13.76 26.87 -3.25
N ALA A 163 -14.08 26.97 -4.54
CA ALA A 163 -13.34 27.80 -5.49
C ALA A 163 -13.47 29.30 -5.18
N THR A 164 -14.57 29.78 -4.57
CA THR A 164 -14.65 31.19 -4.13
C THR A 164 -13.65 31.54 -3.01
N ARG A 165 -13.15 30.53 -2.30
CA ARG A 165 -12.17 30.68 -1.20
C ARG A 165 -10.73 30.40 -1.64
N HIS A 166 -10.55 29.41 -2.51
CA HIS A 166 -9.23 28.85 -2.84
C HIS A 166 -8.85 29.04 -4.32
N GLY A 167 -9.72 29.64 -5.13
CA GLY A 167 -9.53 29.78 -6.57
C GLY A 167 -9.42 28.44 -7.28
N ASN A 168 -8.49 28.35 -8.24
CA ASN A 168 -8.21 27.14 -9.00
C ASN A 168 -7.16 26.22 -8.34
N LYS A 169 -7.05 26.23 -7.01
CA LYS A 169 -6.16 25.34 -6.25
C LYS A 169 -6.97 24.38 -5.40
N LEU A 170 -6.38 23.23 -5.07
CA LEU A 170 -6.95 22.32 -4.08
C LEU A 170 -7.03 23.05 -2.73
N PRO A 171 -8.16 22.98 -2.00
CA PRO A 171 -8.23 23.45 -0.62
C PRO A 171 -7.11 22.84 0.22
N PRO A 172 -6.53 23.54 1.20
CA PRO A 172 -5.46 22.98 2.04
C PRO A 172 -5.95 21.77 2.86
N LEU A 173 -5.04 20.91 3.33
CA LEU A 173 -5.39 19.77 4.19
C LEU A 173 -6.13 20.20 5.47
N THR A 174 -5.87 21.44 5.92
CA THR A 174 -6.51 22.09 7.08
C THR A 174 -7.93 22.56 6.82
N GLU A 175 -8.45 22.51 5.58
CA GLU A 175 -9.83 22.88 5.26
C GLU A 175 -10.81 22.02 6.05
N LYS A 176 -11.58 22.67 6.92
CA LYS A 176 -12.50 22.00 7.85
C LYS A 176 -13.87 21.73 7.23
N ALA A 177 -14.21 22.35 6.11
CA ALA A 177 -15.43 22.03 5.35
C ALA A 177 -15.34 20.69 4.60
N LEU A 178 -14.13 20.15 4.43
CA LEU A 178 -13.86 18.84 3.83
C LEU A 178 -13.46 17.85 4.92
N ALA A 179 -13.78 16.57 4.76
CA ALA A 179 -13.35 15.52 5.68
C ALA A 179 -11.89 15.10 5.46
N ASN A 180 -11.39 15.16 4.22
CA ASN A 180 -10.00 14.85 3.83
C ASN A 180 -9.47 13.54 4.46
N THR A 181 -10.31 12.51 4.44
CA THR A 181 -9.93 11.19 4.87
C THR A 181 -8.96 10.54 3.89
N ILE A 182 -8.10 9.66 4.38
CA ILE A 182 -7.08 9.01 3.57
C ILE A 182 -7.70 7.75 2.93
N GLY A 183 -7.60 7.64 1.61
CA GLY A 183 -7.82 6.39 0.91
C GLY A 183 -6.52 5.61 0.71
N VAL A 184 -6.60 4.29 0.64
CA VAL A 184 -5.51 3.41 0.22
C VAL A 184 -5.96 2.59 -0.98
N SER A 185 -5.05 2.29 -1.90
CA SER A 185 -5.31 1.32 -2.96
C SER A 185 -4.04 0.59 -3.36
N VAL A 186 -4.19 -0.65 -3.84
CA VAL A 186 -3.08 -1.49 -4.28
C VAL A 186 -3.33 -2.06 -5.66
N ILE A 187 -2.28 -2.14 -6.48
CA ILE A 187 -2.25 -2.96 -7.69
C ILE A 187 -1.20 -4.04 -7.51
N LEU A 188 -1.66 -5.30 -7.49
CA LEU A 188 -0.79 -6.46 -7.50
C LEU A 188 -0.49 -6.89 -8.92
N PHE A 189 0.75 -7.32 -9.14
CA PHE A 189 1.18 -7.98 -10.35
C PHE A 189 1.36 -9.47 -10.08
N TYR A 190 0.87 -10.30 -10.99
CA TYR A 190 1.20 -11.72 -11.03
C TYR A 190 2.19 -11.98 -12.17
N ARG A 191 2.94 -13.07 -12.06
CA ARG A 191 3.87 -13.50 -13.10
C ARG A 191 3.12 -14.37 -14.11
N HIS A 192 3.01 -13.89 -15.34
CA HIS A 192 2.44 -14.65 -16.45
C HIS A 192 3.42 -15.73 -16.92
N HIS A 193 2.92 -16.78 -17.59
CA HIS A 193 3.75 -17.90 -18.07
C HIS A 193 4.84 -17.47 -19.06
N SER A 194 4.65 -16.35 -19.75
CA SER A 194 5.68 -15.72 -20.60
C SER A 194 6.83 -15.07 -19.82
N GLY A 195 6.78 -15.07 -18.48
CA GLY A 195 7.75 -14.44 -17.58
C GLY A 195 7.49 -12.96 -17.31
N SER A 196 6.51 -12.34 -17.96
CA SER A 196 6.16 -10.93 -17.73
C SER A 196 5.23 -10.73 -16.53
N TYR A 197 5.36 -9.59 -15.88
CA TYR A 197 4.42 -9.15 -14.85
C TYR A 197 3.19 -8.48 -15.45
N VAL A 198 2.00 -8.94 -15.03
CA VAL A 198 0.70 -8.45 -15.50
C VAL A 198 -0.08 -7.89 -14.31
N PRO A 199 -0.64 -6.66 -14.41
CA PRO A 199 -1.42 -6.09 -13.31
C PRO A 199 -2.77 -6.79 -13.19
N TYR A 200 -3.16 -7.12 -11.96
CA TYR A 200 -4.46 -7.72 -11.66
C TYR A 200 -5.50 -6.61 -11.41
N LEU A 201 -6.30 -6.32 -12.43
CA LEU A 201 -7.26 -5.21 -12.46
C LEU A 201 -8.71 -5.74 -12.52
N PRO A 202 -9.36 -5.98 -11.37
CA PRO A 202 -10.72 -6.52 -11.33
C PRO A 202 -11.76 -5.48 -11.79
N GLU A 203 -12.93 -5.96 -12.21
CA GLU A 203 -14.07 -5.13 -12.61
C GLU A 203 -14.95 -4.82 -11.40
N ARG A 204 -15.35 -3.56 -11.18
CA ARG A 204 -16.31 -3.21 -10.10
C ARG A 204 -17.74 -3.50 -10.51
N VAL A 205 -18.58 -3.83 -9.53
CA VAL A 205 -20.00 -4.10 -9.77
C VAL A 205 -20.72 -2.83 -10.26
N ARG A 206 -21.54 -2.96 -11.29
CA ARG A 206 -22.42 -1.88 -11.75
C ARG A 206 -23.81 -1.99 -11.10
N ALA A 207 -24.26 -0.92 -10.43
CA ALA A 207 -25.52 -0.88 -9.68
C ALA A 207 -26.79 -1.17 -10.51
N GLN A 208 -26.71 -1.15 -11.85
CA GLN A 208 -27.85 -1.45 -12.72
C GLN A 208 -28.29 -2.93 -12.70
N PHE A 209 -27.48 -3.85 -12.17
CA PHE A 209 -27.73 -5.30 -12.29
C PHE A 209 -28.22 -6.01 -11.01
N ARG A 210 -28.43 -5.32 -9.87
CA ARG A 210 -28.95 -5.96 -8.64
C ARG A 210 -29.89 -5.07 -7.80
N LYS A 211 -30.83 -5.71 -7.09
CA LYS A 211 -31.75 -5.13 -6.09
C LYS A 211 -31.07 -4.74 -4.75
N GLN A 212 -29.75 -4.85 -4.60
CA GLN A 212 -29.01 -4.55 -3.36
C GLN A 212 -28.14 -3.28 -3.43
N ARG A 213 -27.72 -2.79 -2.25
CA ARG A 213 -27.10 -1.47 -1.95
C ARG A 213 -26.08 -0.98 -3.00
N LYS A 214 -26.19 0.30 -3.37
CA LYS A 214 -25.38 0.98 -4.40
C LYS A 214 -24.04 1.48 -3.82
N LEU A 215 -22.95 1.35 -4.59
CA LEU A 215 -21.63 1.89 -4.21
C LEU A 215 -21.69 3.42 -4.10
N ALA A 216 -20.81 4.01 -3.27
CA ALA A 216 -20.77 5.46 -3.13
C ALA A 216 -20.04 6.14 -4.30
N VAL A 217 -18.99 5.51 -4.83
CA VAL A 217 -18.10 6.01 -5.89
C VAL A 217 -17.64 4.88 -6.80
N PHE A 218 -17.13 5.23 -7.99
CA PHE A 218 -16.53 4.28 -8.95
C PHE A 218 -17.42 3.04 -9.25
N GLU A 219 -18.70 3.24 -9.58
CA GLU A 219 -19.57 2.13 -9.99
C GLU A 219 -19.19 1.60 -11.38
N GLY A 220 -18.88 0.31 -11.51
CA GLY A 220 -18.42 -0.32 -12.78
C GLY A 220 -16.94 -0.13 -13.11
N GLY A 221 -16.51 -0.60 -14.29
CA GLY A 221 -15.17 -0.36 -14.82
C GLY A 221 -14.07 -1.20 -14.16
N TYR A 222 -12.87 -1.15 -14.74
CA TYR A 222 -11.69 -1.82 -14.17
C TYR A 222 -11.06 -0.97 -13.07
N HIS A 223 -10.63 -1.62 -12.00
CA HIS A 223 -10.22 -0.96 -10.77
C HIS A 223 -8.91 -1.53 -10.20
N CYS A 224 -8.44 -0.93 -9.11
CA CYS A 224 -7.34 -1.41 -8.30
C CYS A 224 -7.62 -2.85 -7.82
N THR A 225 -6.57 -3.61 -7.49
CA THR A 225 -6.71 -4.96 -6.96
C THR A 225 -7.55 -4.98 -5.68
N ALA A 226 -7.27 -4.03 -4.77
CA ALA A 226 -8.08 -3.71 -3.60
C ALA A 226 -7.96 -2.21 -3.28
N SER A 227 -8.97 -1.65 -2.59
CA SER A 227 -8.99 -0.23 -2.22
C SER A 227 -9.92 0.04 -1.05
N GLY A 228 -9.59 1.00 -0.19
CA GLY A 228 -10.39 1.31 1.00
C GLY A 228 -10.21 2.74 1.51
N ALA A 229 -11.06 3.13 2.45
CA ALA A 229 -10.81 4.29 3.29
C ALA A 229 -10.18 3.79 4.60
N VAL A 230 -9.04 4.37 4.99
CA VAL A 230 -8.25 3.85 6.10
C VAL A 230 -9.04 3.97 7.40
N GLU A 231 -9.22 2.85 8.09
CA GLU A 231 -9.91 2.81 9.36
C GLU A 231 -9.03 3.34 10.50
N TRP A 232 -9.66 4.00 11.47
CA TRP A 232 -8.92 4.53 12.61
C TRP A 232 -8.49 3.40 13.57
N SER A 233 -7.18 3.23 13.74
CA SER A 233 -6.60 2.25 14.66
C SER A 233 -5.79 2.89 15.81
N ASN A 234 -5.43 2.08 16.79
CA ASN A 234 -4.51 2.48 17.86
C ASN A 234 -3.02 2.43 17.44
N GLY A 235 -2.71 1.95 16.23
CA GLY A 235 -1.35 1.89 15.70
C GLY A 235 -0.68 3.26 15.61
N ASN A 236 0.63 3.31 15.77
CA ASN A 236 1.44 4.55 15.82
C ASN A 236 2.51 4.60 14.73
N THR A 237 2.67 3.55 13.92
CA THR A 237 3.57 3.56 12.76
C THR A 237 2.79 3.56 11.45
N PHE A 238 3.49 3.77 10.33
CA PHE A 238 2.88 3.71 9.01
C PHE A 238 2.37 2.29 8.71
N GLU A 239 3.13 1.26 9.09
CA GLU A 239 2.80 -0.15 8.90
C GLU A 239 1.58 -0.57 9.71
N GLU A 240 1.52 -0.16 10.98
CA GLU A 240 0.42 -0.50 11.88
C GLU A 240 -0.91 0.14 11.47
N ILE A 241 -0.88 1.24 10.70
CA ILE A 241 -2.07 1.98 10.28
C ILE A 241 -2.43 1.71 8.82
N PHE A 242 -1.49 1.87 7.89
CA PHE A 242 -1.79 1.86 6.45
C PHE A 242 -1.50 0.52 5.80
N GLU A 243 -0.38 -0.14 6.12
CA GLU A 243 -0.08 -1.45 5.52
C GLU A 243 -0.98 -2.54 6.08
N SER A 244 -1.26 -2.52 7.38
CA SER A 244 -2.19 -3.45 8.03
C SER A 244 -3.60 -3.33 7.44
N ASP A 245 -4.05 -2.10 7.19
CA ASP A 245 -5.34 -1.79 6.59
C ASP A 245 -5.40 -2.26 5.13
N MET A 246 -4.37 -1.98 4.34
CA MET A 246 -4.28 -2.45 2.95
C MET A 246 -4.23 -4.00 2.86
N ARG A 247 -3.56 -4.67 3.80
CA ARG A 247 -3.56 -6.15 3.89
C ARG A 247 -4.95 -6.69 4.23
N ARG A 248 -5.68 -6.04 5.13
CA ARG A 248 -7.05 -6.42 5.47
C ARG A 248 -7.97 -6.29 4.26
N GLU A 249 -7.88 -5.17 3.53
CA GLU A 249 -8.66 -4.97 2.29
C GLU A 249 -8.32 -6.03 1.22
N LEU A 250 -7.05 -6.43 1.07
CA LEU A 250 -6.65 -7.52 0.17
C LEU A 250 -7.26 -8.87 0.57
N GLU A 251 -7.26 -9.19 1.87
CA GLU A 251 -7.86 -10.42 2.38
C GLU A 251 -9.38 -10.40 2.21
N GLU A 252 -10.04 -9.29 2.51
CA GLU A 252 -11.49 -9.16 2.46
C GLU A 252 -12.04 -9.10 1.03
N GLU A 253 -11.42 -8.33 0.13
CA GLU A 253 -11.90 -8.14 -1.25
C GLU A 253 -11.41 -9.22 -2.22
N VAL A 254 -10.26 -9.84 -1.93
CA VAL A 254 -9.55 -10.73 -2.88
C VAL A 254 -9.21 -12.09 -2.29
N GLY A 255 -9.16 -12.25 -0.96
CA GLY A 255 -8.74 -13.49 -0.31
C GLY A 255 -7.23 -13.74 -0.37
N ILE A 256 -6.44 -12.67 -0.50
CA ILE A 256 -4.98 -12.73 -0.54
C ILE A 256 -4.43 -12.52 0.87
N ALA A 257 -3.75 -13.54 1.40
CA ALA A 257 -3.08 -13.49 2.69
C ALA A 257 -1.66 -12.90 2.54
N SER A 258 -1.01 -12.61 3.67
CA SER A 258 0.35 -12.04 3.65
C SER A 258 1.39 -12.97 3.01
N ASP A 259 1.21 -14.29 3.11
CA ASP A 259 2.12 -15.29 2.54
C ASP A 259 1.95 -15.46 1.02
N ASP A 260 0.83 -14.96 0.47
CA ASP A 260 0.59 -14.93 -0.98
C ASP A 260 1.30 -13.74 -1.65
N LEU A 261 1.97 -12.87 -0.87
CA LEU A 261 2.66 -11.68 -1.36
C LEU A 261 4.18 -11.90 -1.35
N GLN A 262 4.80 -11.78 -2.53
CA GLN A 262 6.25 -11.70 -2.65
C GLN A 262 6.76 -10.35 -2.14
N ILE A 263 6.04 -9.27 -2.47
CA ILE A 263 6.32 -7.92 -2.00
C ILE A 263 5.05 -7.07 -2.07
N MET A 264 4.90 -6.12 -1.15
CA MET A 264 3.97 -5.00 -1.25
C MET A 264 4.65 -3.77 -0.65
N VAL A 265 4.65 -2.66 -1.37
CA VAL A 265 5.31 -1.41 -0.95
C VAL A 265 4.42 -0.20 -1.21
N PRO A 266 4.46 0.83 -0.33
CA PRO A 266 3.87 2.13 -0.63
C PRO A 266 4.67 2.82 -1.74
N LEU A 267 3.96 3.44 -2.68
CA LEU A 267 4.55 4.12 -3.83
C LEU A 267 4.51 5.63 -3.68
N VAL A 268 3.34 6.17 -3.32
CA VAL A 268 3.10 7.62 -3.36
C VAL A 268 1.93 8.01 -2.47
N LEU A 269 1.99 9.22 -1.91
CA LEU A 269 0.85 9.95 -1.35
C LEU A 269 0.48 11.09 -2.31
N CYS A 270 -0.78 11.08 -2.74
CA CYS A 270 -1.35 12.03 -3.69
C CYS A 270 -2.59 12.72 -3.11
N ARG A 271 -3.04 13.80 -3.77
CA ARG A 271 -4.35 14.41 -3.55
C ARG A 271 -5.17 14.37 -4.84
N GLU A 272 -6.37 13.80 -4.76
CA GLU A 272 -7.26 13.58 -5.89
C GLU A 272 -8.15 14.80 -6.20
N PHE A 273 -8.25 15.20 -7.47
CA PHE A 273 -9.07 16.36 -7.86
C PHE A 273 -10.58 16.07 -7.78
N LEU A 274 -11.00 14.84 -8.14
CA LEU A 274 -12.40 14.43 -8.15
C LEU A 274 -13.12 14.77 -6.85
N ARG A 275 -12.50 14.51 -5.70
CA ARG A 275 -13.11 14.67 -4.37
C ARG A 275 -12.52 15.83 -3.56
N GLY A 276 -12.13 16.91 -4.23
CA GLY A 276 -11.71 18.14 -3.56
C GLY A 276 -10.33 18.07 -2.89
N GLY A 277 -9.45 17.22 -3.40
CA GLY A 277 -8.12 17.00 -2.82
C GLY A 277 -8.12 15.96 -1.70
N LYS A 278 -9.05 15.00 -1.73
CA LYS A 278 -9.03 13.85 -0.80
C LYS A 278 -7.66 13.14 -0.93
N PRO A 279 -6.92 12.94 0.18
CA PRO A 279 -5.64 12.24 0.15
C PRO A 279 -5.80 10.75 -0.22
N GLN A 280 -4.84 10.23 -0.98
CA GLN A 280 -4.73 8.80 -1.29
C GLN A 280 -3.28 8.32 -1.22
N ILE A 281 -3.08 7.14 -0.67
CA ILE A 281 -1.80 6.42 -0.68
C ILE A 281 -1.93 5.24 -1.64
N PHE A 282 -1.03 5.15 -2.62
CA PHE A 282 -0.99 4.03 -3.54
C PHE A 282 0.09 3.04 -3.14
N PHE A 283 -0.25 1.77 -3.22
CA PHE A 283 0.63 0.63 -3.06
C PHE A 283 0.74 -0.14 -4.38
N ALA A 284 1.86 -0.85 -4.57
CA ALA A 284 1.93 -1.94 -5.52
C ALA A 284 2.64 -3.14 -4.91
N GLY A 285 2.42 -4.30 -5.50
CA GLY A 285 3.05 -5.52 -5.04
C GLY A 285 3.17 -6.58 -6.12
N VAL A 286 3.89 -7.63 -5.80
CA VAL A 286 3.97 -8.86 -6.60
C VAL A 286 3.44 -10.00 -5.76
N THR A 287 2.54 -10.80 -6.32
CA THR A 287 2.02 -12.01 -5.67
C THR A 287 2.77 -13.25 -6.13
N THR A 288 2.83 -14.25 -5.26
CA THR A 288 3.32 -15.61 -5.59
C THR A 288 2.27 -16.42 -6.36
N LEU A 289 1.02 -15.97 -6.38
CA LEU A 289 -0.08 -16.64 -7.05
C LEU A 289 -0.05 -16.42 -8.56
N ASN A 290 -0.48 -17.42 -9.31
CA ASN A 290 -0.79 -17.27 -10.73
C ASN A 290 -2.19 -16.67 -10.93
N GLU A 291 -2.56 -16.46 -12.19
CA GLU A 291 -3.83 -15.83 -12.56
C GLU A 291 -5.07 -16.64 -12.12
N ASP A 292 -5.03 -17.95 -12.27
CA ASP A 292 -6.17 -18.82 -11.95
C ASP A 292 -6.38 -18.91 -10.43
N ASP A 293 -5.29 -18.99 -9.67
CA ASP A 293 -5.32 -18.95 -8.21
C ASP A 293 -5.88 -17.61 -7.70
N LEU A 294 -5.49 -16.48 -8.31
CA LEU A 294 -6.04 -15.16 -7.97
C LEU A 294 -7.55 -15.09 -8.19
N VAL A 295 -8.03 -15.62 -9.32
CA VAL A 295 -9.47 -15.68 -9.61
C VAL A 295 -10.19 -16.57 -8.60
N ALA A 296 -9.63 -17.74 -8.28
CA ALA A 296 -10.21 -18.67 -7.31
C ALA A 296 -10.28 -18.05 -5.90
N ARG A 297 -9.20 -17.41 -5.43
CA ARG A 297 -9.18 -16.70 -4.13
C ARG A 297 -10.27 -15.63 -4.06
N ARG A 298 -10.40 -14.81 -5.11
CA ARG A 298 -11.43 -13.76 -5.16
C ARG A 298 -12.82 -14.36 -5.16
N MET A 299 -13.09 -15.42 -5.92
CA MET A 299 -14.39 -16.08 -5.91
C MET A 299 -14.77 -16.56 -4.51
N ASN A 300 -13.84 -17.20 -3.80
CA ASN A 300 -14.06 -17.66 -2.43
C ASN A 300 -14.30 -16.51 -1.45
N ALA A 301 -13.55 -15.41 -1.57
CA ALA A 301 -13.73 -14.21 -0.76
C ALA A 301 -15.14 -13.60 -0.97
N LEU A 302 -15.59 -13.52 -2.22
CA LEU A 302 -16.92 -13.03 -2.58
C LEU A 302 -18.04 -13.93 -2.02
N GLU A 303 -17.86 -15.25 -2.04
CA GLU A 303 -18.81 -16.20 -1.45
C GLU A 303 -18.87 -16.07 0.08
N LYS A 304 -17.71 -15.94 0.74
CA LYS A 304 -17.63 -15.69 2.18
C LYS A 304 -18.33 -14.38 2.57
N GLN A 305 -18.10 -13.31 1.81
CA GLN A 305 -18.80 -12.04 2.02
C GLN A 305 -20.31 -12.18 1.83
N ARG A 306 -20.78 -12.92 0.81
CA ARG A 306 -22.22 -13.19 0.62
C ARG A 306 -22.82 -13.90 1.82
N ALA A 307 -22.15 -14.94 2.33
CA ALA A 307 -22.62 -15.72 3.46
C ALA A 307 -22.74 -14.86 4.74
N LEU A 308 -21.84 -13.89 4.91
CA LEU A 308 -21.83 -12.96 6.03
C LEU A 308 -22.76 -11.74 5.85
N GLY A 309 -23.53 -11.68 4.75
CA GLY A 309 -24.36 -10.51 4.43
C GLY A 309 -23.57 -9.25 4.05
N GLY A 310 -22.29 -9.41 3.70
CA GLY A 310 -21.36 -8.37 3.28
C GLY A 310 -21.71 -7.77 1.92
N LYS A 311 -21.16 -6.57 1.65
CA LYS A 311 -21.35 -5.87 0.37
C LYS A 311 -20.36 -6.37 -0.66
N ILE A 312 -20.85 -6.81 -1.81
CA ILE A 312 -19.99 -7.15 -2.94
C ILE A 312 -19.76 -5.90 -3.79
N GLU A 313 -18.54 -5.39 -3.77
CA GLU A 313 -18.18 -4.19 -4.50
C GLU A 313 -17.49 -4.48 -5.85
N VAL A 314 -16.96 -5.69 -6.01
CA VAL A 314 -16.13 -6.10 -7.15
C VAL A 314 -16.62 -7.43 -7.76
N GLU A 315 -16.60 -7.52 -9.09
CA GLU A 315 -16.96 -8.71 -9.86
C GLU A 315 -15.82 -9.73 -9.92
N HIS A 316 -16.14 -10.96 -10.33
CA HIS A 316 -15.19 -12.06 -10.49
C HIS A 316 -14.29 -11.94 -11.74
N ARG A 317 -14.49 -10.89 -12.54
CA ARG A 317 -13.77 -10.67 -13.80
C ARG A 317 -12.64 -9.68 -13.58
N HIS A 318 -11.51 -9.91 -14.23
CA HIS A 318 -10.44 -8.92 -14.33
C HIS A 318 -10.07 -8.68 -15.78
N LEU A 319 -9.37 -7.57 -16.03
CA LEU A 319 -8.88 -7.22 -17.35
C LEU A 319 -7.91 -8.30 -17.86
N ARG A 320 -8.30 -8.98 -18.94
CA ARG A 320 -7.52 -9.98 -19.67
C ARG A 320 -7.54 -9.59 -21.14
N ALA A 321 -6.37 -9.41 -21.74
CA ALA A 321 -6.25 -9.10 -23.16
C ALA A 321 -5.07 -9.87 -23.74
N SER A 322 -5.29 -10.50 -24.90
CA SER A 322 -4.31 -11.29 -25.64
C SER A 322 -3.44 -10.42 -26.54
N SER A 323 -3.85 -9.18 -26.80
CA SER A 323 -3.11 -8.21 -27.62
C SER A 323 -3.28 -6.77 -27.14
N SER A 324 -2.39 -5.89 -27.56
CA SER A 324 -2.48 -4.45 -27.26
C SER A 324 -3.70 -3.78 -27.91
N THR A 325 -4.15 -4.28 -29.07
CA THR A 325 -5.36 -3.81 -29.76
C THR A 325 -6.60 -4.18 -28.96
N GLU A 326 -6.74 -5.46 -28.58
CA GLU A 326 -7.83 -5.95 -27.75
C GLU A 326 -7.89 -5.20 -26.41
N LEU A 327 -6.72 -4.99 -25.78
CA LEU A 327 -6.63 -4.23 -24.53
C LEU A 327 -7.20 -2.81 -24.67
N ARG A 328 -6.87 -2.12 -25.77
CA ARG A 328 -7.41 -0.77 -26.04
C ARG A 328 -8.92 -0.81 -26.26
N GLU A 329 -9.42 -1.76 -27.04
CA GLU A 329 -10.86 -1.93 -27.30
C GLU A 329 -11.64 -2.20 -26.02
N MET A 330 -11.12 -3.09 -25.17
CA MET A 330 -11.71 -3.42 -23.87
C MET A 330 -11.75 -2.19 -22.96
N LEU A 331 -10.67 -1.41 -22.89
CA LEU A 331 -10.62 -0.20 -22.07
C LEU A 331 -11.55 0.89 -22.60
N VAL A 332 -11.73 1.02 -23.92
CA VAL A 332 -12.72 1.94 -24.51
C VAL A 332 -14.15 1.49 -24.18
N LYS A 333 -14.41 0.19 -24.13
CA LYS A 333 -15.73 -0.35 -23.76
C LYS A 333 -16.01 -0.21 -22.26
N ASN A 334 -15.02 -0.57 -21.44
CA ASN A 334 -15.07 -0.60 -19.99
C ASN A 334 -13.83 0.11 -19.41
N PRO A 335 -13.93 1.39 -19.06
CA PRO A 335 -12.77 2.20 -18.71
C PRO A 335 -12.17 1.87 -17.35
N LEU A 336 -10.93 2.31 -17.13
CA LEU A 336 -10.31 2.32 -15.81
C LEU A 336 -10.97 3.40 -14.96
N THR A 337 -11.18 3.12 -13.67
CA THR A 337 -11.49 4.19 -12.70
C THR A 337 -10.34 5.20 -12.62
N LEU A 338 -10.61 6.44 -12.19
CA LEU A 338 -9.54 7.45 -12.01
C LEU A 338 -8.49 7.01 -10.98
N GLU A 339 -8.90 6.33 -9.92
CA GLU A 339 -7.99 5.79 -8.90
C GLU A 339 -7.08 4.70 -9.47
N ALA A 340 -7.65 3.74 -10.21
CA ALA A 340 -6.83 2.70 -10.87
C ALA A 340 -5.92 3.28 -11.94
N THR A 341 -6.37 4.31 -12.66
CA THR A 341 -5.54 5.02 -13.65
C THR A 341 -4.31 5.64 -13.00
N ALA A 342 -4.49 6.34 -11.88
CA ALA A 342 -3.40 7.00 -11.16
C ALA A 342 -2.48 6.01 -10.44
N ASN A 343 -3.04 4.98 -9.78
CA ASN A 343 -2.24 3.94 -9.14
C ASN A 343 -1.43 3.15 -10.19
N LEU A 344 -2.06 2.72 -11.29
CA LEU A 344 -1.40 1.92 -12.32
C LEU A 344 -0.22 2.65 -12.98
N TYR A 345 -0.30 3.98 -13.09
CA TYR A 345 0.82 4.80 -13.55
C TYR A 345 2.08 4.61 -12.70
N TYR A 346 1.98 4.71 -11.37
CA TYR A 346 3.12 4.47 -10.46
C TYR A 346 3.44 2.98 -10.33
N ALA A 347 2.43 2.11 -10.25
CA ALA A 347 2.62 0.67 -10.16
C ALA A 347 3.43 0.13 -11.35
N THR A 348 3.24 0.73 -12.53
CA THR A 348 4.03 0.47 -13.74
C THR A 348 5.51 0.85 -13.58
N MET A 349 5.79 2.02 -13.01
CA MET A 349 7.17 2.45 -12.75
C MET A 349 7.85 1.54 -11.70
N PHE A 350 7.10 1.11 -10.69
CA PHE A 350 7.56 0.13 -9.69
C PHE A 350 7.92 -1.20 -10.37
N ILE A 351 7.02 -1.77 -11.17
CA ILE A 351 7.27 -3.08 -11.75
C ILE A 351 8.39 -3.05 -12.80
N GLU A 352 8.63 -1.91 -13.47
CA GLU A 352 9.77 -1.72 -14.35
C GLU A 352 11.10 -1.82 -13.59
N LYS A 353 11.21 -1.11 -12.46
CA LYS A 353 12.39 -1.20 -11.57
C LYS A 353 12.55 -2.60 -11.01
N TYR A 354 11.46 -3.16 -10.49
CA TYR A 354 11.45 -4.52 -9.95
C TYR A 354 11.89 -5.57 -10.97
N SER A 355 11.52 -5.40 -12.25
CA SER A 355 11.91 -6.32 -13.33
C SER A 355 13.35 -6.11 -13.83
N THR A 356 13.89 -4.89 -13.73
CA THR A 356 15.21 -4.54 -14.29
C THR A 356 16.37 -4.73 -13.30
N CYS A 357 16.11 -4.71 -11.99
CA CYS A 357 17.12 -4.95 -10.95
C CYS A 357 17.72 -6.37 -10.92
N GLY A 358 17.35 -7.25 -11.86
CA GLY A 358 17.92 -8.60 -11.97
C GLY A 358 17.32 -9.57 -10.95
N ARG A 359 16.76 -10.67 -11.48
CA ARG A 359 16.22 -11.86 -10.81
C ARG A 359 16.32 -11.89 -9.28
N GLY A 360 15.16 -11.66 -8.66
CA GLY A 360 14.82 -12.30 -7.40
C GLY A 360 15.50 -11.76 -6.14
N GLN A 361 16.00 -10.51 -6.11
CA GLN A 361 16.46 -9.91 -4.86
C GLN A 361 15.98 -8.48 -4.65
N MET A 362 15.40 -8.20 -3.47
CA MET A 362 15.22 -6.82 -3.01
C MET A 362 16.50 -6.37 -2.32
N GLN A 363 17.24 -5.48 -2.95
CA GLN A 363 18.57 -5.07 -2.51
C GLN A 363 18.52 -3.68 -1.85
N MET A 364 19.10 -3.58 -0.66
CA MET A 364 19.31 -2.33 0.07
C MET A 364 20.81 -2.04 0.09
N PHE A 365 21.20 -0.89 -0.45
CA PHE A 365 22.57 -0.42 -0.40
C PHE A 365 22.77 0.49 0.81
N PHE A 366 23.79 0.17 1.60
CA PHE A 366 24.19 0.93 2.77
C PHE A 366 25.54 1.57 2.47
N PRO A 367 25.67 2.91 2.44
CA PRO A 367 26.96 3.57 2.24
C PRO A 367 27.87 3.39 3.47
N SER A 368 29.15 3.73 3.34
CA SER A 368 30.05 3.68 4.50
C SER A 368 29.59 4.64 5.61
N ARG A 369 29.77 4.25 6.87
CA ARG A 369 29.32 4.97 8.08
C ARG A 369 27.80 5.02 8.28
N SER A 370 27.08 3.98 7.83
CA SER A 370 25.64 3.82 8.03
C SER A 370 25.32 2.77 9.11
N ASP A 371 26.17 2.66 10.13
CA ASP A 371 26.13 1.61 11.16
C ASP A 371 24.77 1.52 11.86
N HIS A 372 24.18 2.68 12.19
CA HIS A 372 22.86 2.74 12.83
C HIS A 372 21.75 2.21 11.91
N ASP A 373 21.70 2.67 10.66
CA ASP A 373 20.62 2.31 9.73
C ASP A 373 20.71 0.83 9.35
N ALA A 374 21.93 0.33 9.16
CA ALA A 374 22.19 -1.10 8.97
C ALA A 374 21.74 -1.93 10.18
N TYR A 375 22.06 -1.50 11.40
CA TYR A 375 21.62 -2.16 12.63
C TYR A 375 20.10 -2.19 12.76
N VAL A 376 19.42 -1.06 12.50
CA VAL A 376 17.95 -0.98 12.52
C VAL A 376 17.35 -1.96 11.52
N GLN A 377 17.89 -2.04 10.31
CA GLN A 377 17.34 -2.92 9.29
C GLN A 377 17.53 -4.39 9.63
N ILE A 378 18.72 -4.79 10.09
CA ILE A 378 18.98 -6.17 10.56
C ILE A 378 18.06 -6.49 11.75
N ARG A 379 17.83 -5.54 12.65
CA ARG A 379 16.89 -5.68 13.78
C ARG A 379 15.46 -5.92 13.30
N ASN A 380 15.01 -5.23 12.25
CA ASN A 380 13.68 -5.44 11.69
C ASN A 380 13.54 -6.82 11.04
N ILE A 381 14.60 -7.31 10.39
CA ILE A 381 14.64 -8.66 9.80
C ILE A 381 14.51 -9.73 10.90
N VAL A 382 15.32 -9.67 11.97
CA VAL A 382 15.23 -10.70 13.03
C VAL A 382 13.90 -10.65 13.80
N LYS A 383 13.27 -9.46 13.90
CA LYS A 383 11.93 -9.28 14.50
C LYS A 383 10.80 -9.95 13.72
N SER A 384 11.01 -10.26 12.43
CA SER A 384 9.96 -10.86 11.61
C SER A 384 9.78 -12.36 11.88
N ALA A 385 10.76 -13.03 12.48
CA ALA A 385 10.68 -14.47 12.79
C ALA A 385 9.56 -14.78 13.79
N ARG A 386 8.87 -15.90 13.58
CA ARG A 386 7.70 -16.34 14.37
C ARG A 386 7.88 -17.71 15.01
N GLN A 387 8.65 -18.60 14.40
CA GLN A 387 8.87 -19.99 14.80
C GLN A 387 10.36 -20.32 14.86
N ASP A 388 11.13 -19.91 13.84
CA ASP A 388 12.55 -20.23 13.71
C ASP A 388 13.34 -19.04 13.15
N LEU A 389 14.54 -18.85 13.67
CA LEU A 389 15.51 -17.88 13.18
C LEU A 389 16.88 -18.56 13.05
N MET A 390 17.34 -18.78 11.82
CA MET A 390 18.71 -19.20 11.55
C MET A 390 19.57 -18.01 11.11
N ILE A 391 20.68 -17.79 11.81
CA ILE A 391 21.69 -16.78 11.46
C ILE A 391 22.97 -17.51 11.09
N ILE A 392 23.43 -17.30 9.86
CA ILE A 392 24.74 -17.70 9.38
C ILE A 392 25.63 -16.46 9.37
N ASP A 393 26.55 -16.36 10.33
CA ASP A 393 27.59 -15.34 10.35
C ASP A 393 28.93 -15.98 10.75
N PRO A 394 29.86 -16.19 9.80
CA PRO A 394 31.16 -16.79 10.09
C PRO A 394 31.93 -16.07 11.20
N TYR A 395 31.64 -14.79 11.44
CA TYR A 395 32.29 -13.94 12.42
C TYR A 395 31.31 -13.36 13.45
N ALA A 396 30.26 -14.11 13.80
CA ALA A 396 29.34 -13.74 14.87
C ALA A 396 30.09 -13.30 16.15
N GLY A 397 29.67 -12.17 16.71
CA GLY A 397 30.23 -11.61 17.95
C GLY A 397 29.13 -11.10 18.88
N ASP A 398 29.53 -10.49 19.99
CA ASP A 398 28.68 -10.21 21.16
C ASP A 398 27.46 -9.32 20.84
N LEU A 399 27.55 -8.45 19.83
CA LEU A 399 26.42 -7.62 19.37
C LEU A 399 25.20 -8.48 18.98
N LEU A 400 25.44 -9.71 18.50
CA LEU A 400 24.39 -10.62 18.07
C LEU A 400 23.41 -10.94 19.21
N TRP A 401 23.88 -11.16 20.43
CA TRP A 401 23.01 -11.47 21.57
C TRP A 401 22.14 -10.27 21.97
N SER A 402 22.71 -9.07 21.90
CA SER A 402 21.95 -7.83 22.12
C SER A 402 20.90 -7.59 21.05
N LEU A 403 21.21 -7.91 19.79
CA LEU A 403 20.25 -7.88 18.69
C LEU A 403 19.10 -8.87 18.91
N LEU A 404 19.42 -10.11 19.32
CA LEU A 404 18.46 -11.21 19.48
C LEU A 404 17.41 -10.99 20.59
N ARG A 405 17.62 -10.04 21.52
CA ARG A 405 16.57 -9.61 22.48
C ARG A 405 15.30 -9.07 21.83
N ASN A 406 15.39 -8.72 20.56
CA ASN A 406 14.26 -8.20 19.79
C ASN A 406 13.38 -9.30 19.20
N VAL A 407 13.81 -10.56 19.25
CA VAL A 407 13.07 -11.70 18.69
C VAL A 407 11.93 -12.11 19.62
N ALA A 408 10.78 -12.46 19.08
CA ALA A 408 9.63 -12.91 19.89
C ALA A 408 9.98 -14.15 20.73
N HIS A 409 9.41 -14.25 21.93
CA HIS A 409 9.54 -15.46 22.76
C HIS A 409 8.93 -16.68 22.04
N GLY A 410 9.54 -17.85 22.24
CA GLY A 410 9.12 -19.10 21.60
C GLY A 410 9.73 -19.37 20.22
N VAL A 411 10.44 -18.41 19.64
CA VAL A 411 11.23 -18.62 18.40
C VAL A 411 12.49 -19.42 18.72
N LYS A 412 12.74 -20.50 17.96
CA LYS A 412 14.00 -21.25 18.02
C LYS A 412 15.13 -20.45 17.39
N LEU A 413 16.25 -20.30 18.08
CA LEU A 413 17.43 -19.57 17.61
C LEU A 413 18.52 -20.54 17.16
N ARG A 414 18.92 -20.47 15.90
CA ARG A 414 19.96 -21.32 15.30
C ARG A 414 21.09 -20.45 14.80
N ILE A 415 22.30 -20.64 15.30
CA ILE A 415 23.46 -19.84 14.91
C ILE A 415 24.52 -20.75 14.30
N LEU A 416 24.84 -20.49 13.04
CA LEU A 416 25.88 -21.17 12.28
C LEU A 416 27.05 -20.21 12.08
N ALA A 417 28.19 -20.50 12.71
CA ALA A 417 29.37 -19.64 12.67
C ALA A 417 30.62 -20.43 12.27
N MET A 418 31.73 -19.76 11.92
CA MET A 418 33.00 -20.45 11.68
C MET A 418 33.74 -20.72 12.99
N ARG A 419 33.65 -19.77 13.91
CA ARG A 419 34.29 -19.84 15.24
C ARG A 419 33.58 -18.92 16.21
N ALA A 420 33.65 -19.24 17.49
CA ALA A 420 33.39 -18.27 18.55
C ALA A 420 34.64 -17.41 18.77
N LYS A 421 34.43 -16.12 19.08
CA LYS A 421 35.47 -15.25 19.63
C LYS A 421 35.07 -14.87 21.06
N GLY A 422 36.06 -14.72 21.94
CA GLY A 422 35.84 -14.30 23.32
C GLY A 422 34.82 -15.18 24.05
N ASP A 423 33.90 -14.52 24.76
CA ASP A 423 32.91 -15.15 25.62
C ASP A 423 31.60 -15.52 24.91
N PHE A 424 31.57 -15.52 23.56
CA PHE A 424 30.34 -15.70 22.77
C PHE A 424 29.47 -16.89 23.21
N LEU A 425 30.06 -18.08 23.45
CA LEU A 425 29.32 -19.26 23.92
C LEU A 425 28.88 -19.15 25.39
N VAL A 426 29.68 -18.47 26.22
CA VAL A 426 29.34 -18.21 27.63
C VAL A 426 28.16 -17.24 27.72
N GLU A 427 28.15 -16.20 26.88
CA GLU A 427 27.02 -15.28 26.77
C GLU A 427 25.79 -15.99 26.23
N ALA A 428 25.92 -16.85 25.21
CA ALA A 428 24.83 -17.69 24.70
C ALA A 428 24.13 -18.47 25.83
N LYS A 429 24.92 -19.14 26.68
CA LYS A 429 24.42 -19.89 27.85
C LYS A 429 23.64 -19.00 28.82
N LYS A 430 24.22 -17.85 29.18
CA LYS A 430 23.61 -16.91 30.11
C LYS A 430 22.33 -16.31 29.52
N PHE A 431 22.36 -15.95 28.24
CA PHE A 431 21.24 -15.40 27.50
C PHE A 431 20.08 -16.39 27.40
N ALA A 432 20.35 -17.65 27.02
CA ALA A 432 19.37 -18.72 27.00
C ALA A 432 18.70 -18.90 28.37
N LYS A 433 19.51 -18.97 29.44
CA LYS A 433 19.01 -19.12 30.82
C LYS A 433 18.17 -17.92 31.27
N GLN A 434 18.59 -16.71 30.97
CA GLN A 434 17.94 -15.48 31.45
C GLN A 434 16.64 -15.18 30.69
N HIS A 435 16.62 -15.42 29.38
CA HIS A 435 15.52 -15.01 28.51
C HIS A 435 14.63 -16.18 28.04
N GLY A 436 14.99 -17.42 28.35
CA GLY A 436 14.19 -18.61 28.07
C GLY A 436 14.11 -18.98 26.59
N TYR A 437 15.14 -18.69 25.80
CA TYR A 437 15.19 -19.08 24.39
C TYR A 437 15.75 -20.50 24.22
N ASP A 438 15.19 -21.24 23.27
CA ASP A 438 15.82 -22.44 22.69
C ASP A 438 16.91 -21.98 21.71
N ILE A 439 18.17 -22.27 22.01
CA ILE A 439 19.32 -21.81 21.24
C ILE A 439 20.18 -23.01 20.86
N GLU A 440 20.57 -23.06 19.60
CA GLU A 440 21.51 -24.04 19.10
C GLU A 440 22.64 -23.31 18.36
N VAL A 441 23.89 -23.63 18.70
CA VAL A 441 25.07 -23.07 18.03
C VAL A 441 25.84 -24.20 17.38
N ARG A 442 26.13 -24.06 16.08
CA ARG A 442 26.93 -25.01 15.30
C ARG A 442 28.07 -24.31 14.58
N PHE A 443 29.19 -24.99 14.39
CA PHE A 443 30.31 -24.47 13.62
C PHE A 443 30.48 -25.15 12.25
N THR A 444 30.77 -24.36 11.22
CA THR A 444 31.10 -24.79 9.85
C THR A 444 32.08 -23.83 9.19
N THR A 445 32.89 -24.31 8.24
CA THR A 445 33.81 -23.50 7.43
C THR A 445 33.27 -23.17 6.03
N ASP A 446 32.07 -23.64 5.70
CA ASP A 446 31.57 -23.66 4.31
C ASP A 446 30.97 -22.32 3.83
N TYR A 447 30.95 -21.30 4.69
CA TYR A 447 30.27 -20.03 4.42
C TYR A 447 31.26 -18.85 4.43
N HIS A 448 31.27 -18.11 3.32
CA HIS A 448 31.91 -16.79 3.22
C HIS A 448 30.91 -15.68 3.55
N ASP A 449 29.72 -15.74 2.93
CA ASP A 449 28.67 -14.75 3.08
C ASP A 449 27.81 -15.03 4.30
N ARG A 450 26.99 -14.04 4.66
CA ARG A 450 26.12 -14.09 5.83
C ARG A 450 24.68 -14.20 5.38
N PHE A 451 23.91 -14.97 6.11
CA PHE A 451 22.51 -15.17 5.83
C PHE A 451 21.66 -15.09 7.08
N ILE A 452 20.45 -14.57 6.94
CA ILE A 452 19.41 -14.66 7.96
C ILE A 452 18.21 -15.36 7.33
N VAL A 453 17.85 -16.53 7.85
CA VAL A 453 16.67 -17.28 7.43
C VAL A 453 15.63 -17.18 8.54
N THR A 454 14.40 -16.79 8.18
CA THR A 454 13.26 -16.73 9.12
C THR A 454 12.23 -17.77 8.72
N ASP A 455 11.78 -18.56 9.69
CA ASP A 455 10.68 -19.53 9.59
C ASP A 455 10.82 -20.53 8.43
N GLY A 456 12.07 -20.79 8.01
CA GLY A 456 12.40 -21.68 6.88
C GLY A 456 11.89 -21.24 5.50
N ASN A 457 11.29 -20.05 5.37
CA ASN A 457 10.61 -19.64 4.14
C ASN A 457 11.05 -18.26 3.60
N ALA A 458 11.83 -17.49 4.37
CA ALA A 458 12.44 -16.26 3.89
C ALA A 458 13.94 -16.26 4.19
N CYS A 459 14.74 -15.80 3.23
CA CYS A 459 16.19 -15.78 3.32
C CYS A 459 16.72 -14.39 2.93
N TRP A 460 17.63 -13.87 3.75
CA TRP A 460 18.31 -12.59 3.54
C TRP A 460 19.81 -12.83 3.44
N HIS A 461 20.45 -12.22 2.46
CA HIS A 461 21.89 -12.15 2.31
C HIS A 461 22.42 -10.83 2.90
N LEU A 462 23.50 -10.91 3.66
CA LEU A 462 24.19 -9.75 4.23
C LEU A 462 25.64 -9.74 3.72
N GLY A 463 26.02 -8.67 3.02
CA GLY A 463 27.40 -8.46 2.55
C GLY A 463 28.41 -8.10 3.64
N ALA A 464 27.96 -7.98 4.90
CA ALA A 464 28.79 -7.68 6.07
C ALA A 464 28.32 -8.50 7.28
N SER A 465 29.24 -8.76 8.22
CA SER A 465 28.88 -9.34 9.51
C SER A 465 27.96 -8.41 10.29
N VAL A 466 27.07 -8.99 11.10
CA VAL A 466 26.13 -8.24 11.95
C VAL A 466 26.86 -7.22 12.83
N GLN A 467 28.05 -7.57 13.33
CA GLN A 467 28.83 -6.71 14.22
C GLN A 467 29.50 -5.51 13.51
N HIS A 468 29.63 -5.55 12.18
CA HIS A 468 30.33 -4.54 11.38
C HIS A 468 29.47 -3.94 10.26
N ALA A 469 28.17 -4.27 10.23
CA ALA A 469 27.24 -3.79 9.22
C ALA A 469 27.19 -2.25 9.23
N GLY A 470 27.35 -1.63 8.06
CA GLY A 470 27.32 -0.17 7.88
C GLY A 470 28.67 0.55 8.09
N SER A 471 29.67 -0.08 8.71
CA SER A 471 31.00 0.53 8.89
C SER A 471 31.69 0.86 7.54
N LYS A 472 31.47 -0.01 6.55
CA LYS A 472 31.82 0.17 5.14
C LYS A 472 30.58 -0.06 4.28
N ALA A 473 30.64 0.44 3.06
CA ALA A 473 29.56 0.24 2.10
C ALA A 473 29.31 -1.25 1.85
N PHE A 474 28.05 -1.68 1.94
CA PHE A 474 27.65 -3.07 1.76
C PHE A 474 26.18 -3.16 1.34
N MET A 475 25.70 -4.37 1.12
CA MET A 475 24.32 -4.63 0.73
C MET A 475 23.64 -5.63 1.66
N ILE A 476 22.34 -5.41 1.89
CA ILE A 476 21.43 -6.43 2.42
C ILE A 476 20.45 -6.77 1.30
N SER A 477 20.28 -8.05 0.99
CA SER A 477 19.42 -8.52 -0.09
C SER A 477 18.40 -9.53 0.42
N ARG A 478 17.10 -9.29 0.24
CA ARG A 478 16.08 -10.34 0.44
C ARG A 478 16.07 -11.25 -0.78
N MET A 479 16.19 -12.56 -0.60
CA MET A 479 15.96 -13.52 -1.67
C MET A 479 14.46 -13.67 -1.93
N LEU A 480 14.06 -13.62 -3.19
CA LEU A 480 12.68 -13.69 -3.66
C LEU A 480 12.42 -14.87 -4.61
N GLU A 481 13.48 -15.44 -5.20
CA GLU A 481 13.45 -16.66 -6.01
C GLU A 481 14.41 -17.71 -5.41
N ASP A 482 14.17 -18.99 -5.68
CA ASP A 482 14.96 -20.14 -5.20
C ASP A 482 15.11 -20.27 -3.67
N VAL A 483 14.31 -19.54 -2.88
CA VAL A 483 14.40 -19.53 -1.41
C VAL A 483 14.30 -20.95 -0.85
N CYS A 484 13.33 -21.75 -1.29
CA CYS A 484 13.18 -23.13 -0.82
C CYS A 484 14.43 -23.98 -1.08
N ARG A 485 15.06 -23.82 -2.25
CA ARG A 485 16.27 -24.57 -2.63
C ARG A 485 17.48 -24.11 -1.81
N THR A 486 17.63 -22.80 -1.63
CA THR A 486 18.71 -22.23 -0.82
C THR A 486 18.55 -22.61 0.64
N VAL A 487 17.35 -22.48 1.21
CA VAL A 487 17.08 -22.90 2.59
C VAL A 487 17.31 -24.40 2.75
N ALA A 488 16.84 -25.25 1.82
CA ALA A 488 17.12 -26.68 1.88
C ALA A 488 18.63 -27.00 1.88
N ARG A 489 19.44 -26.22 1.13
CA ARG A 489 20.89 -26.36 1.16
C ARG A 489 21.50 -25.89 2.49
N ILE A 490 21.03 -24.76 3.01
CA ILE A 490 21.44 -24.23 4.31
C ILE A 490 21.11 -25.24 5.43
N GLU A 491 19.94 -25.88 5.39
CA GLU A 491 19.55 -26.92 6.33
C GLU A 491 20.44 -28.16 6.24
N HIS A 492 20.82 -28.56 5.02
CA HIS A 492 21.78 -29.64 4.83
C HIS A 492 23.14 -29.32 5.45
N ASP A 493 23.63 -28.09 5.28
CA ASP A 493 24.91 -27.66 5.84
C ASP A 493 24.82 -27.43 7.36
N TRP A 494 23.69 -26.97 7.88
CA TRP A 494 23.38 -26.91 9.30
C TRP A 494 23.51 -28.29 9.94
N ASN A 495 22.93 -29.31 9.31
CA ASN A 495 22.98 -30.69 9.80
C ASN A 495 24.40 -31.28 9.84
N LYS A 496 25.30 -30.79 8.98
CA LYS A 496 26.73 -31.13 9.00
C LYS A 496 27.55 -30.31 9.99
N GLY A 497 27.07 -29.14 10.39
CA GLY A 497 27.75 -28.27 11.33
C GLY A 497 27.99 -28.96 12.67
N VAL A 498 29.15 -28.70 13.28
CA VAL A 498 29.55 -29.30 14.56
C VAL A 498 28.85 -28.60 15.72
N PRO A 499 27.98 -29.27 16.50
CA PRO A 499 27.29 -28.66 17.63
C PRO A 499 28.25 -28.15 18.70
N ARG A 500 27.90 -27.03 19.33
CA ARG A 500 28.66 -26.42 20.42
C ARG A 500 27.81 -26.38 21.69
N PRO A 501 28.38 -26.82 22.84
CA PRO A 501 27.66 -26.78 24.09
C PRO A 501 27.46 -25.32 24.51
N ILE A 502 26.22 -24.99 24.89
CA ILE A 502 25.85 -23.74 25.54
C ILE A 502 25.26 -24.06 26.91
#